data_AF-A0A8C5TN99-F1
#
_entry.id   AF-A0A8C5TN99-F1
#
_cell.length_a   1.000
_cell.length_b   1.000
_cell.length_c   1.000
_cell.angle_alpha   90.00
_cell.angle_beta   90.00
_cell.angle_gamma   90.00
#
_symmetry.space_group_name_H-M   'P 1'
#
loop_
_entity.id
_entity.type
_entity.pdbx_description
1 polymer ?
#
loop_
_entity_poly.entity_id
_entity_poly.type
_entity_poly.pdbx_seq_one_letter_code
_entity_poly.pdbx_strand_id
1 'polypeptide(L)'
;MERCWAQEPAERPDFSQIKIFIRRFNKEGSTSILDNLLSRMEQYANNLEKLVEERTQAYLEEKRKAENLLYQILPHSVAEQLKRGETVRAEAFDSVTIYFSDIVGFTALSAESTPMQVVMLLNDLYTCFDAIIDNFDVYKVSGMVNKHSPPK
;
A
#
# COMPACT_ATOMS: atom_id res chain seq x y z
N MET A 1 -7.33 6.17 -42.10
CA MET A 1 -8.37 6.17 -41.04
C MET A 1 -8.48 4.81 -40.37
N GLU A 2 -8.49 3.69 -41.11
CA GLU A 2 -8.59 2.33 -40.53
C GLU A 2 -7.47 1.99 -39.51
N ARG A 3 -6.24 2.42 -39.77
CA ARG A 3 -5.11 2.19 -38.84
C ARG A 3 -5.25 2.87 -37.48
N CYS A 4 -6.08 3.92 -37.36
CA CYS A 4 -6.33 4.58 -36.08
C CYS A 4 -7.25 3.74 -35.17
N TRP A 5 -7.93 2.74 -35.74
CA TRP A 5 -8.87 1.84 -35.06
C TRP A 5 -8.30 0.43 -34.86
N ALA A 6 -6.98 0.25 -34.95
CA ALA A 6 -6.34 -1.04 -34.73
C ALA A 6 -6.67 -1.60 -33.34
N GLN A 7 -6.92 -2.91 -33.24
CA GLN A 7 -7.21 -3.57 -31.97
C GLN A 7 -6.04 -3.47 -30.99
N GLU A 8 -4.82 -3.62 -31.50
CA GLU A 8 -3.59 -3.48 -30.73
C GLU A 8 -3.21 -1.99 -30.57
N PRO A 9 -3.10 -1.46 -29.33
CA PRO A 9 -2.74 -0.06 -29.09
C PRO A 9 -1.39 0.36 -29.69
N ALA A 10 -0.40 -0.56 -29.72
CA ALA A 10 0.93 -0.28 -30.24
C ALA A 10 0.98 -0.08 -31.78
N GLU A 11 -0.04 -0.56 -32.50
CA GLU A 11 -0.10 -0.43 -33.96
C GLU A 11 -0.79 0.86 -34.43
N ARG A 12 -1.41 1.60 -33.50
CA ARG A 12 -2.07 2.87 -33.80
C ARG A 12 -1.01 3.94 -34.06
N PRO A 13 -1.16 4.74 -35.14
CA PRO A 13 -0.22 5.81 -35.45
C PRO A 13 -0.22 6.88 -34.35
N ASP A 14 0.95 7.41 -34.04
CA ASP A 14 1.09 8.49 -33.05
C ASP A 14 0.50 9.81 -33.55
N PHE A 15 0.23 10.73 -32.63
CA PHE A 15 -0.43 12.00 -32.93
C PHE A 15 0.31 12.85 -33.97
N SER A 16 1.65 12.79 -33.99
CA SER A 16 2.52 13.42 -34.98
C SER A 16 2.28 12.86 -36.38
N GLN A 17 2.13 11.54 -36.50
CA GLN A 17 1.81 10.88 -37.77
C GLN A 17 0.40 11.26 -38.24
N ILE A 18 -0.59 11.27 -37.34
CA ILE A 18 -1.96 11.70 -37.64
C ILE A 18 -1.99 13.15 -38.12
N LYS A 19 -1.23 14.05 -37.48
CA LYS A 19 -1.10 15.47 -37.84
C LYS A 19 -0.52 15.65 -39.24
N ILE A 20 0.48 14.85 -39.61
CA ILE A 20 1.06 14.83 -40.97
C ILE A 20 0.02 14.36 -42.00
N PHE A 21 -0.73 13.30 -41.71
CA PHE A 21 -1.78 12.80 -42.60
C PHE A 21 -2.89 13.85 -42.81
N ILE A 22 -3.38 14.49 -41.75
CA ILE A 22 -4.44 15.50 -41.82
C ILE A 22 -3.99 16.73 -42.63
N ARG A 23 -2.77 17.22 -42.40
CA ARG A 23 -2.21 18.37 -43.14
C ARG A 23 -2.04 18.09 -44.63
N ARG A 24 -1.74 16.85 -45.01
CA ARG A 24 -1.57 16.45 -46.41
C ARG A 24 -2.88 16.46 -47.19
N PHE A 25 -4.01 16.19 -46.52
CA PHE A 25 -5.34 16.14 -47.13
C PHE A 25 -6.07 17.51 -47.14
N ASN A 26 -5.71 18.44 -46.26
CA ASN A 26 -6.39 19.75 -46.13
C ASN A 26 -5.57 20.87 -46.77
N LYS A 27 -5.67 21.05 -48.09
CA LYS A 27 -4.84 22.03 -48.81
C LYS A 27 -5.36 23.47 -48.81
N GLU A 28 -6.65 23.75 -48.60
CA GLU A 28 -7.18 25.13 -48.73
C GLU A 28 -8.34 25.40 -47.75
N GLY A 29 -8.11 26.24 -46.73
CA GLY A 29 -9.17 27.05 -46.10
C GLY A 29 -9.49 26.87 -44.61
N SER A 30 -9.21 25.72 -43.98
CA SER A 30 -9.69 25.42 -42.60
C SER A 30 -8.59 25.03 -41.60
N THR A 31 -7.34 25.41 -41.85
CA THR A 31 -6.17 25.02 -41.04
C THR A 31 -6.22 25.56 -39.60
N SER A 32 -6.66 26.81 -39.40
CA SER A 32 -6.62 27.45 -38.08
C SER A 32 -7.50 26.78 -37.01
N ILE A 33 -8.73 26.39 -37.36
CA ILE A 33 -9.69 25.80 -36.40
C ILE A 33 -9.31 24.34 -36.09
N LEU A 34 -8.95 23.58 -37.13
CA LEU A 34 -8.56 22.17 -36.98
C LEU A 34 -7.22 22.03 -36.23
N ASP A 35 -6.23 22.88 -36.51
CA ASP A 35 -4.97 22.89 -35.74
C ASP A 35 -5.20 23.29 -34.28
N ASN A 36 -6.11 24.23 -33.99
CA ASN A 36 -6.46 24.58 -32.61
C ASN A 36 -7.13 23.41 -31.88
N LEU A 37 -8.07 22.72 -32.54
CA LEU A 37 -8.74 21.55 -31.98
C LEU A 37 -7.77 20.40 -31.73
N LEU A 38 -6.89 20.09 -32.70
CA LEU A 38 -5.84 19.09 -32.55
C LEU A 38 -4.89 19.43 -31.41
N SER A 39 -4.45 20.68 -31.31
CA SER A 39 -3.59 21.15 -30.22
C SER A 39 -4.27 21.02 -28.85
N ARG A 40 -5.56 21.38 -28.75
CA ARG A 40 -6.34 21.17 -27.52
C ARG A 40 -6.45 19.69 -27.18
N MET A 41 -6.74 18.83 -28.15
CA MET A 41 -6.83 17.38 -27.92
C MET A 41 -5.51 16.78 -27.45
N GLU A 42 -4.39 17.19 -28.04
CA GLU A 42 -3.03 16.82 -27.63
C GLU A 42 -2.76 17.26 -26.18
N GLN A 43 -3.12 18.50 -25.85
CA GLN A 43 -3.00 19.03 -24.50
C GLN A 43 -3.89 18.29 -23.49
N TYR A 44 -5.13 17.95 -23.86
CA TYR A 44 -6.02 17.16 -23.00
C TYR A 44 -5.48 15.74 -22.77
N ALA A 45 -4.96 15.08 -23.81
CA ALA A 45 -4.37 13.75 -23.70
C ALA A 45 -3.17 13.75 -22.74
N ASN A 46 -2.24 14.69 -22.92
CA ASN A 46 -1.05 14.81 -22.06
C ASN A 46 -1.44 15.16 -20.60
N ASN A 47 -2.42 16.06 -20.41
CA ASN A 47 -2.90 16.40 -19.08
C ASN A 47 -3.59 15.20 -18.38
N LEU A 48 -4.35 14.41 -19.13
CA LEU A 48 -4.99 13.20 -18.62
C LEU A 48 -3.95 12.15 -18.24
N GLU A 49 -2.95 11.93 -19.09
CA GLU A 49 -1.86 10.99 -18.82
C GLU A 49 -1.12 11.38 -17.54
N LYS A 50 -0.74 12.66 -17.42
CA LYS A 50 -0.12 13.19 -16.21
C LYS A 50 -1.02 13.02 -14.97
N LEU A 51 -2.31 13.32 -15.10
CA LEU A 51 -3.25 13.17 -13.98
C LEU A 51 -3.41 11.70 -13.57
N VAL A 52 -3.45 10.78 -14.54
CA VAL A 52 -3.50 9.33 -14.28
C VAL A 52 -2.22 8.88 -13.57
N GLU A 53 -1.06 9.35 -14.00
CA GLU A 53 0.22 9.05 -13.36
C GLU A 53 0.26 9.54 -11.91
N GLU A 54 -0.08 10.82 -11.67
CA GLU A 54 -0.15 11.41 -10.33
C GLU A 54 -1.10 10.64 -9.40
N ARG A 55 -2.29 10.28 -9.90
CA ARG A 55 -3.29 9.51 -9.13
C ARG A 55 -2.83 8.08 -8.86
N THR A 56 -2.19 7.45 -9.83
CA THR A 56 -1.64 6.10 -9.68
C THR A 56 -0.53 6.09 -8.63
N GLN A 57 0.35 7.09 -8.64
CA GLN A 57 1.40 7.22 -7.64
C GLN A 57 0.81 7.44 -6.24
N ALA A 58 -0.14 8.37 -6.08
CA ALA A 58 -0.80 8.60 -4.79
C ALA A 58 -1.51 7.35 -4.26
N TYR A 59 -2.16 6.58 -5.15
CA TYR A 59 -2.77 5.31 -4.80
C TYR A 59 -1.74 4.28 -4.32
N LEU A 60 -0.62 4.14 -5.03
CA LEU A 60 0.45 3.21 -4.65
C LEU A 60 1.08 3.56 -3.30
N GLU A 61 1.28 4.85 -3.02
CA GLU A 61 1.78 5.31 -1.73
C GLU A 61 0.83 4.97 -0.59
N GLU A 62 -0.47 5.21 -0.77
CA GLU A 62 -1.48 4.93 0.25
C GLU A 62 -1.68 3.42 0.45
N LYS A 63 -1.66 2.65 -0.65
CA LYS A 63 -1.66 1.19 -0.61
C LYS A 63 -0.49 0.66 0.20
N ARG A 64 0.73 1.19 -0.04
CA ARG A 64 1.94 0.77 0.70
C ARG A 64 1.82 1.07 2.19
N LYS A 65 1.29 2.23 2.57
CA LYS A 65 1.06 2.55 4.00
C LYS A 65 0.06 1.58 4.64
N ALA A 66 -1.04 1.29 3.95
CA ALA A 66 -2.05 0.35 4.42
C ALA A 66 -1.48 -1.07 4.58
N GLU A 67 -0.68 -1.53 3.62
CA GLU A 67 -0.01 -2.83 3.68
C GLU A 67 0.99 -2.90 4.85
N ASN A 68 1.82 -1.88 5.03
CA ASN A 68 2.75 -1.82 6.16
C ASN A 68 2.03 -1.89 7.52
N LEU A 69 0.92 -1.16 7.66
CA LEU A 69 0.11 -1.21 8.88
C LEU A 69 -0.51 -2.59 9.09
N LEU A 70 -0.94 -3.26 8.01
CA LEU A 70 -1.51 -4.60 8.09
C LEU A 70 -0.49 -5.61 8.65
N TYR A 71 0.76 -5.55 8.19
CA TYR A 71 1.84 -6.42 8.67
C TYR A 71 2.28 -6.12 10.11
N GLN A 72 2.08 -4.89 10.60
CA GLN A 72 2.36 -4.55 12.00
C GLN A 72 1.35 -5.18 12.97
N ILE A 73 0.15 -5.52 12.51
CA ILE A 73 -0.94 -6.00 13.36
C ILE A 73 -1.14 -7.52 13.20
N LEU A 74 -0.96 -8.04 11.98
CA LEU A 74 -1.23 -9.43 11.64
C LEU A 74 0.03 -10.16 11.15
N PRO A 75 0.13 -11.48 11.38
CA PRO A 75 1.17 -12.29 10.75
C PRO A 75 1.12 -12.13 9.22
N HIS A 76 2.30 -12.16 8.58
CA HIS A 76 2.41 -12.04 7.12
C HIS A 76 1.49 -12.99 6.34
N SER A 77 1.38 -14.25 6.78
CA SER A 77 0.51 -15.25 6.15
C SER A 77 -0.96 -14.85 6.15
N VAL A 78 -1.45 -14.35 7.30
CA VAL A 78 -2.84 -13.91 7.49
C VAL A 78 -3.11 -12.62 6.72
N ALA A 79 -2.17 -11.68 6.75
CA ALA A 79 -2.26 -10.43 6.00
C ALA A 79 -2.38 -10.68 4.48
N GLU A 80 -1.60 -11.60 3.92
CA GLU A 80 -1.67 -11.97 2.50
C GLU A 80 -3.00 -12.65 2.13
N GLN A 81 -3.51 -13.55 2.98
CA GLN A 81 -4.84 -14.16 2.76
C GLN A 81 -5.94 -13.08 2.72
N LEU A 82 -5.92 -12.14 3.67
CA LEU A 82 -6.89 -11.04 3.70
C LEU A 82 -6.78 -10.13 2.48
N LYS A 83 -5.57 -9.84 2.00
CA LYS A 83 -5.34 -9.07 0.77
C LYS A 83 -5.93 -9.75 -0.47
N ARG A 84 -5.93 -11.09 -0.50
CA ARG A 84 -6.56 -11.88 -1.58
C ARG A 84 -8.09 -12.01 -1.44
N GLY A 85 -8.68 -11.46 -0.37
CA GLY A 85 -10.11 -11.61 -0.07
C GLY A 85 -10.47 -13.01 0.42
N GLU A 86 -9.48 -13.79 0.86
CA GLU A 86 -9.69 -15.13 1.40
C GLU A 86 -10.23 -15.04 2.83
N THR A 87 -11.01 -16.05 3.22
CA THR A 87 -11.48 -16.17 4.61
C THR A 87 -10.38 -16.79 5.46
N VAL A 88 -9.95 -16.08 6.50
CA VAL A 88 -8.96 -16.59 7.46
C VAL A 88 -9.64 -17.59 8.38
N ARG A 89 -9.19 -18.84 8.35
CA ARG A 89 -9.68 -19.89 9.25
C ARG A 89 -8.82 -19.94 10.51
N ALA A 90 -9.40 -20.40 11.62
CA ALA A 90 -8.62 -20.68 12.82
C ALA A 90 -7.62 -21.81 12.52
N GLU A 91 -6.35 -21.56 12.80
CA GLU A 91 -5.28 -22.54 12.62
C GLU A 91 -5.01 -23.27 13.93
N ALA A 92 -4.83 -24.59 13.84
CA ALA A 92 -4.34 -25.42 14.92
C ALA A 92 -2.92 -25.86 14.58
N PHE A 93 -2.01 -25.75 15.53
CA PHE A 93 -0.61 -26.10 15.35
C PHE A 93 -0.29 -27.32 16.21
N ASP A 94 0.29 -28.36 15.61
CA ASP A 94 0.66 -29.60 16.31
C ASP A 94 1.82 -29.39 17.29
N SER A 95 2.68 -28.40 17.02
CA SER A 95 3.83 -28.06 17.86
C SER A 95 4.09 -26.56 17.79
N VAL A 96 4.13 -25.91 18.95
CA VAL A 96 4.46 -24.49 19.11
C VAL A 96 5.39 -24.27 20.29
N THR A 97 6.24 -23.26 20.19
CA THR A 97 7.05 -22.78 21.32
C THR A 97 6.52 -21.40 21.70
N ILE A 98 6.13 -21.23 22.96
CA ILE A 98 5.63 -19.96 23.47
C ILE A 98 6.65 -19.41 24.47
N TYR A 99 7.05 -18.15 24.28
CA TYR A 99 7.95 -17.45 25.18
C TYR A 99 7.18 -16.46 26.05
N PHE A 100 7.27 -16.63 27.37
CA PHE A 100 6.72 -15.71 28.36
C PHE A 100 7.86 -15.00 29.08
N SER A 101 7.78 -13.67 29.17
CA SER A 101 8.72 -12.85 29.91
C SER A 101 7.97 -11.79 30.71
N ASP A 102 8.41 -11.57 31.94
CA ASP A 102 7.91 -10.52 32.83
C ASP A 102 9.07 -9.68 33.37
N ILE A 103 8.79 -8.42 33.70
CA ILE A 103 9.76 -7.49 34.27
C ILE A 103 9.73 -7.64 35.79
N VAL A 104 10.79 -8.24 36.35
CA VAL A 104 10.91 -8.41 37.79
C VAL A 104 10.90 -7.04 38.49
N GLY A 105 10.02 -6.88 39.48
CA GLY A 105 9.94 -5.64 40.26
C GLY A 105 9.25 -4.47 39.55
N PHE A 106 8.60 -4.70 38.41
CA PHE A 106 7.90 -3.65 37.65
C PHE A 106 6.93 -2.83 38.50
N THR A 107 6.17 -3.46 39.41
CA THR A 107 5.24 -2.76 40.31
C THR A 107 5.94 -1.72 41.18
N ALA A 108 7.07 -2.09 41.81
CA ALA A 108 7.84 -1.17 42.65
C ALA A 108 8.44 -0.03 41.81
N LEU A 109 9.04 -0.38 40.67
CA LEU A 109 9.64 0.59 39.75
C LEU A 109 8.59 1.59 39.21
N SER A 110 7.40 1.12 38.89
CA SER A 110 6.30 1.97 38.41
C SER A 110 5.69 2.86 39.51
N ALA A 111 5.75 2.43 40.78
CA ALA A 111 5.25 3.20 41.91
C ALA A 111 6.15 4.39 42.27
N GLU A 112 7.46 4.28 42.01
CA GLU A 112 8.46 5.33 42.29
C GLU A 112 8.72 6.24 41.08
N SER A 113 8.22 5.87 39.90
CA SER A 113 8.45 6.59 38.63
C SER A 113 7.24 7.42 38.23
N THR A 114 7.49 8.48 37.46
CA THR A 114 6.39 9.20 36.79
C THR A 114 5.82 8.33 35.66
N PRO A 115 4.52 8.48 35.32
CA PRO A 115 3.92 7.75 34.22
C PRO A 115 4.68 7.89 32.89
N MET A 116 5.23 9.07 32.62
CA MET A 116 6.01 9.32 31.40
C MET A 116 7.32 8.50 31.38
N GLN A 117 8.02 8.42 32.51
CA GLN A 117 9.26 7.62 32.61
C GLN A 117 8.98 6.12 32.40
N VAL A 118 7.87 5.61 32.94
CA VAL A 118 7.46 4.22 32.74
C VAL A 118 7.14 3.95 31.27
N VAL A 119 6.42 4.86 30.61
CA VAL A 119 6.10 4.75 29.18
C VAL A 119 7.38 4.76 28.33
N MET A 120 8.32 5.67 28.62
CA MET A 120 9.59 5.72 27.90
C MET A 120 10.39 4.43 28.06
N LEU A 121 10.52 3.92 29.29
CA LEU A 121 11.21 2.65 29.57
C LEU A 121 10.59 1.49 28.79
N LEU A 122 9.26 1.36 28.84
CA LEU A 122 8.55 0.29 28.12
C LEU A 122 8.70 0.44 26.61
N ASN A 123 8.61 1.66 26.09
CA ASN A 123 8.79 1.94 24.68
C ASN A 123 10.19 1.53 24.20
N ASP A 124 11.23 1.91 24.94
CA ASP A 124 12.62 1.55 24.63
C ASP A 124 12.81 0.02 24.67
N LEU A 125 12.27 -0.63 25.70
CA LEU A 125 12.36 -2.09 25.85
C LEU A 125 11.66 -2.83 24.70
N TYR A 126 10.41 -2.47 24.39
CA TYR A 126 9.67 -3.11 23.30
C TYR A 126 10.28 -2.79 21.94
N THR A 127 10.81 -1.59 21.72
CA THR A 127 11.53 -1.25 20.49
C THR A 127 12.78 -2.11 20.33
N CYS A 128 13.52 -2.37 21.41
CA CYS A 128 14.66 -3.30 21.38
C CYS A 128 14.23 -4.72 21.05
N PHE A 129 13.14 -5.22 21.64
CA PHE A 129 12.63 -6.55 21.33
C PHE A 129 12.14 -6.66 19.89
N ASP A 130 11.38 -5.68 19.40
CA ASP A 130 10.86 -5.68 18.04
C ASP A 130 12.03 -5.68 17.03
N ALA A 131 13.08 -4.88 17.25
CA ALA A 131 14.28 -4.87 16.41
C ALA A 131 15.05 -6.22 16.42
N ILE A 132 15.03 -6.95 17.52
CA ILE A 132 15.64 -8.30 17.59
C ILE A 132 14.75 -9.30 16.85
N ILE A 133 13.45 -9.30 17.15
CA ILE A 133 12.43 -10.21 16.60
C ILE A 133 12.34 -10.09 15.09
N ASP A 134 12.49 -8.89 14.52
CA ASP A 134 12.48 -8.64 13.07
C ASP A 134 13.51 -9.48 12.29
N ASN A 135 14.57 -9.97 12.95
CA ASN A 135 15.58 -10.84 12.33
C ASN A 135 15.25 -12.33 12.42
N PHE A 136 14.14 -12.71 13.06
CA PHE A 136 13.72 -14.08 13.26
C PHE A 136 12.30 -14.30 12.73
N ASP A 137 11.99 -15.53 12.33
CA ASP A 137 10.63 -15.94 11.93
C ASP A 137 9.77 -16.25 13.17
N VAL A 138 9.55 -15.24 14.01
CA VAL A 138 8.72 -15.34 15.23
C VAL A 138 7.65 -14.26 15.24
N TYR A 139 6.46 -14.61 15.71
CA TYR A 139 5.32 -13.71 15.76
C TYR A 139 5.08 -13.16 17.16
N LYS A 140 5.04 -11.83 17.28
CA LYS A 140 4.65 -11.13 18.51
C LYS A 140 3.13 -11.14 18.67
N VAL A 141 2.65 -11.78 19.73
CA VAL A 141 1.21 -11.85 20.05
C VAL A 141 0.81 -10.64 20.91
N SER A 142 0.05 -9.70 20.34
CA SER A 142 -0.53 -8.55 21.06
C SER A 142 -1.86 -8.93 21.70
N GLY A 143 -1.85 -9.74 22.76
CA GLY A 143 -3.09 -10.13 23.42
C GLY A 143 -2.95 -11.15 24.54
N MET A 144 -2.74 -10.66 25.76
CA MET A 144 -3.07 -11.39 26.98
C MET A 144 -3.93 -10.52 27.90
N VAL A 145 -5.20 -10.32 27.53
CA VAL A 145 -6.22 -10.04 28.54
C VAL A 145 -6.55 -11.39 29.17
N ASN A 146 -6.25 -11.50 30.46
CA ASN A 146 -6.55 -12.62 31.32
C ASN A 146 -8.03 -13.02 31.16
N LYS A 147 -8.34 -13.96 30.26
CA LYS A 147 -9.68 -14.55 30.15
C LYS A 147 -9.85 -15.52 31.32
N HIS A 148 -10.06 -14.98 32.52
CA HIS A 148 -10.71 -15.72 33.59
C HIS A 148 -12.13 -16.05 33.12
N SER A 149 -12.27 -17.16 32.42
CA SER A 149 -13.55 -17.80 32.20
C SER A 149 -13.91 -18.46 33.53
N PRO A 150 -15.02 -18.08 34.21
CA PRO A 150 -15.43 -18.82 35.40
C PRO A 150 -15.79 -20.26 35.01
N PRO A 151 -15.46 -21.27 35.83
CA PRO A 151 -15.87 -22.65 35.54
C PRO A 151 -17.39 -22.74 35.57
N LYS A 152 -17.94 -23.49 34.59
CA LYS A 152 -19.36 -23.87 34.54
C LYS A 152 -19.71 -24.83 35.67
#